data_AF-A0A4C1VDM6-F1
#
_entry.id   AF-A0A4C1VDM6-F1
#
_cell.length_a   1.000
_cell.length_b   1.000
_cell.length_c   1.000
_cell.angle_alpha   90.00
_cell.angle_beta   90.00
_cell.angle_gamma   90.00
#
_symmetry.space_group_name_H-M   'P 1'
#
loop_
_entity.id
_entity.type
_entity.pdbx_description
1 polymer ?
#
loop_
_entity_poly.entity_id
_entity_poly.type
_entity_poly.pdbx_seq_one_letter_code
_entity_poly.pdbx_strand_id
1 'polypeptide(L)'
;MCFRTVITYASSVYAHSAPTVLDSLQVIQNKFCRAATDAHRCVRNSILHRDLELPIISQYMKDASKRFFDIAGSHLNALLRAAVDYGPPPSTHYIRRQRKLQDPFTGEEIVKPKVNGELQLRGPGVFKGYFNNAKATNETFTDDGWFRTGDLFFRDEDLNFYFVERFKLLLKYRNHQPSSLFVNSQIAPLELENVIRSHPGVLDVAVAGVPDAECGDLPVACVVRRPGHRLTAQQVKDLVRENLADTKQLRGGVIFLDQLPFTASMKLNRKKINELILSSIRE
;
A
#
# COMPACT_ATOMS: atom_id res chain seq x y z
N MET A 1 -20.03 21.38 -3.13
CA MET A 1 -20.20 20.22 -2.22
C MET A 1 -19.94 20.67 -0.80
N CYS A 2 -20.91 20.44 0.08
CA CYS A 2 -21.03 21.16 1.36
C CYS A 2 -19.95 20.71 2.37
N PHE A 3 -19.13 21.65 2.87
CA PHE A 3 -18.21 21.43 4.01
C PHE A 3 -18.87 20.74 5.21
N ARG A 4 -20.19 20.89 5.32
CA ARG A 4 -21.05 20.25 6.33
C ARG A 4 -20.93 18.72 6.35
N THR A 5 -20.73 18.07 5.21
CA THR A 5 -20.65 16.60 5.07
C THR A 5 -19.30 16.04 5.49
N VAL A 6 -18.21 16.80 5.31
CA VAL A 6 -16.85 16.37 5.68
C VAL A 6 -16.68 16.40 7.21
N ILE A 7 -17.27 17.39 7.88
CA ILE A 7 -17.19 17.51 9.33
C ILE A 7 -17.97 16.40 10.02
N THR A 8 -19.14 15.99 9.50
CA THR A 8 -19.99 14.95 10.13
C THR A 8 -19.32 13.58 10.24
N TYR A 9 -18.42 13.25 9.30
CA TYR A 9 -17.70 11.97 9.29
C TYR A 9 -16.37 12.02 10.06
N ALA A 10 -15.67 13.16 10.04
CA ALA A 10 -14.42 13.32 10.77
C ALA A 10 -14.63 13.52 12.28
N SER A 11 -15.72 14.17 12.69
CA SER A 11 -15.94 14.62 14.07
C SER A 11 -15.95 13.50 15.11
N SER A 12 -16.45 12.31 14.79
CA SER A 12 -16.55 11.20 15.75
C SER A 12 -15.19 10.63 16.15
N VAL A 13 -14.21 10.64 15.23
CA VAL A 13 -12.87 10.08 15.45
C VAL A 13 -11.96 11.08 16.18
N TYR A 14 -12.08 12.38 15.85
CA TYR A 14 -11.26 13.44 16.45
C TYR A 14 -11.74 13.85 17.86
N ALA A 15 -13.03 13.72 18.16
CA ALA A 15 -13.60 14.13 19.44
C ALA A 15 -13.06 13.37 20.64
N HIS A 16 -12.59 12.13 20.44
CA HIS A 16 -12.08 11.33 21.54
C HIS A 16 -10.59 11.53 21.81
N SER A 17 -9.84 12.00 20.81
CA SER A 17 -8.37 11.97 20.81
C SER A 17 -7.71 13.33 21.00
N ALA A 18 -8.34 14.44 20.58
CA ALA A 18 -7.74 15.78 20.68
C ALA A 18 -8.78 16.94 20.67
N PRO A 19 -9.45 17.23 21.80
CA PRO A 19 -10.50 18.26 21.86
C PRO A 19 -10.03 19.67 21.51
N THR A 20 -8.76 20.03 21.76
CA THR A 20 -8.17 21.34 21.40
C THR A 20 -8.03 21.54 19.89
N VAL A 21 -7.92 20.45 19.13
CA VAL A 21 -7.84 20.48 17.66
C VAL A 21 -9.22 20.76 17.04
N LEU A 22 -10.29 20.29 17.69
CA LEU A 22 -11.67 20.58 17.31
C LEU A 22 -12.02 22.06 17.48
N ASP A 23 -11.61 22.68 18.58
CA ASP A 23 -11.77 24.13 18.78
C ASP A 23 -11.00 24.92 17.72
N SER A 24 -9.78 24.49 17.38
CA SER A 24 -8.96 25.12 16.33
C SER A 24 -9.63 25.03 14.95
N LEU A 25 -10.22 23.87 14.62
CA LEU A 25 -10.98 23.67 13.38
C LEU A 25 -12.24 24.55 13.34
N GLN A 26 -12.94 24.70 14.46
CA GLN A 26 -14.13 25.56 14.55
C GLN A 26 -13.78 27.04 14.32
N VAL A 27 -12.66 27.50 14.87
CA VAL A 27 -12.16 28.87 14.63
C VAL A 27 -11.85 29.09 13.15
N ILE A 28 -11.22 28.12 12.49
CA ILE A 28 -10.89 28.19 11.06
C ILE A 28 -12.16 28.21 10.19
N GLN A 29 -13.13 27.35 10.49
CA GLN A 29 -14.41 27.31 9.77
C GLN A 29 -15.16 28.65 9.89
N ASN A 30 -15.22 29.22 11.09
CA ASN A 30 -15.88 30.51 11.32
C ASN A 30 -15.20 31.66 10.57
N LYS A 31 -13.86 31.68 10.52
CA LYS A 31 -13.10 32.66 9.73
C LYS A 31 -13.39 32.52 8.23
N PHE A 32 -13.40 31.29 7.72
CA PHE A 32 -13.70 31.00 6.33
C PHE A 32 -15.11 31.46 5.93
N CYS A 33 -16.14 31.14 6.74
CA CYS A 33 -17.52 31.54 6.45
C CYS A 33 -17.70 33.07 6.43
N ARG A 34 -17.03 33.81 7.32
CA ARG A 34 -17.07 35.28 7.35
C ARG A 34 -16.41 35.88 6.11
N ALA A 35 -15.25 35.36 5.72
CA ALA A 35 -14.52 35.83 4.54
C ALA A 35 -15.25 35.49 3.23
N ALA A 36 -15.85 34.31 3.13
CA ALA A 36 -16.50 33.83 1.91
C ALA A 36 -17.87 34.49 1.63
N THR A 37 -18.50 35.10 2.63
CA THR A 37 -19.83 35.71 2.48
C THR A 37 -19.82 37.23 2.42
N ASP A 38 -18.65 37.86 2.65
CA ASP A 38 -18.45 39.32 2.78
C ASP A 38 -19.49 40.02 3.68
N ALA A 39 -20.10 39.25 4.60
CA ALA A 39 -21.29 39.64 5.33
C ALA A 39 -20.92 40.01 6.77
N HIS A 40 -21.16 41.27 7.14
CA HIS A 40 -21.15 41.67 8.54
C HIS A 40 -22.43 41.27 9.29
N ARG A 41 -23.51 40.86 8.59
CA ARG A 41 -24.81 40.37 9.12
C ARG A 41 -25.52 39.45 8.10
N CYS A 42 -26.32 38.47 8.55
CA CYS A 42 -27.18 37.65 7.68
C CYS A 42 -28.65 37.62 8.16
N VAL A 43 -29.61 37.45 7.23
CA VAL A 43 -31.06 37.39 7.51
C VAL A 43 -31.57 35.95 7.51
N ARG A 44 -32.40 35.59 8.50
CA ARG A 44 -33.16 34.33 8.54
C ARG A 44 -34.61 34.63 8.94
N ASN A 45 -35.59 34.07 8.23
CA ASN A 45 -37.04 34.27 8.46
C ASN A 45 -37.47 35.75 8.58
N SER A 46 -36.90 36.64 7.76
CA SER A 46 -37.20 38.08 7.75
C SER A 46 -36.93 38.83 9.07
N ILE A 47 -36.08 38.31 9.96
CA ILE A 47 -35.64 39.01 11.19
C ILE A 47 -34.11 39.17 11.18
N LEU A 48 -33.65 40.38 11.50
CA LEU A 48 -32.24 40.79 11.55
C LEU A 48 -31.60 40.38 12.88
N HIS A 49 -30.68 39.41 12.86
CA HIS A 49 -29.93 38.99 14.04
C HIS A 49 -28.51 39.56 14.02
N ARG A 50 -28.04 40.10 15.16
CA ARG A 50 -26.72 40.74 15.29
C ARG A 50 -25.60 39.72 15.57
N ASP A 51 -25.93 38.58 16.15
CA ASP A 51 -24.97 37.55 16.54
C ASP A 51 -25.49 36.16 16.15
N LEU A 52 -24.66 35.41 15.44
CA LEU A 52 -24.94 34.03 15.04
C LEU A 52 -24.47 33.12 16.18
N GLU A 53 -25.34 32.79 17.13
CA GLU A 53 -25.13 31.61 17.96
C GLU A 53 -25.31 30.38 17.07
N LEU A 54 -24.24 29.97 16.38
CA LEU A 54 -24.12 28.58 15.93
C LEU A 54 -24.31 27.72 17.19
N PRO A 55 -25.16 26.67 17.18
CA PRO A 55 -25.19 25.71 18.28
C PRO A 55 -23.75 25.32 18.54
N ILE A 56 -23.26 25.60 19.75
CA ILE A 56 -21.87 25.32 20.12
C ILE A 56 -21.65 23.86 19.73
N ILE A 57 -20.58 23.56 18.99
CA ILE A 57 -20.28 22.19 18.57
C ILE A 57 -20.41 21.23 19.76
N SER A 58 -20.10 21.67 20.98
CA SER A 58 -20.35 20.92 22.22
C SER A 58 -21.79 20.40 22.38
N GLN A 59 -22.81 21.15 21.98
CA GLN A 59 -24.22 20.77 22.07
C GLN A 59 -24.63 19.78 20.97
N TYR A 60 -23.98 19.84 19.80
CA TYR A 60 -24.17 18.88 18.70
C TYR A 60 -23.36 17.58 18.92
N MET A 61 -22.20 17.71 19.55
CA MET A 61 -21.32 16.61 19.94
C MET A 61 -21.82 15.89 21.19
N LYS A 62 -22.70 16.53 21.97
CA LYS A 62 -23.41 15.88 23.07
C LYS A 62 -24.21 14.72 22.48
N ASP A 63 -23.82 13.51 22.84
CA ASP A 63 -24.37 12.24 22.38
C ASP A 63 -24.09 11.88 20.91
N ALA A 64 -23.15 12.54 20.22
CA ALA A 64 -22.82 12.23 18.83
C ALA A 64 -22.28 10.80 18.65
N SER A 65 -21.47 10.33 19.61
CA SER A 65 -21.02 8.95 19.68
C SER A 65 -22.19 7.99 19.82
N LYS A 66 -23.09 8.24 20.78
CA LYS A 66 -24.31 7.44 20.99
C LYS A 66 -25.16 7.35 19.71
N ARG A 67 -25.42 8.48 19.04
CA ARG A 67 -26.18 8.51 17.78
C ARG A 67 -25.48 7.72 16.66
N PHE A 68 -24.16 7.81 16.56
CA PHE A 68 -23.40 7.02 15.59
C PHE A 68 -23.56 5.52 15.83
N PHE A 69 -23.40 5.07 17.08
CA PHE A 69 -23.56 3.67 17.46
C PHE A 69 -25.02 3.19 17.26
N ASP A 70 -26.02 4.00 17.60
CA ASP A 70 -27.44 3.68 17.39
C ASP A 70 -27.79 3.54 15.89
N ILE A 71 -27.29 4.45 15.03
CA ILE A 71 -27.51 4.39 13.58
C ILE A 71 -26.81 3.19 12.96
N ALA A 72 -25.55 2.95 13.33
CA ALA A 72 -24.78 1.83 12.79
C ALA A 72 -25.36 0.47 13.26
N GLY A 73 -25.84 0.39 14.52
CA GLY A 73 -26.39 -0.83 15.11
C GLY A 73 -27.77 -1.21 14.54
N SER A 74 -28.52 -0.22 14.04
CA SER A 74 -29.81 -0.41 13.37
C SER A 74 -29.72 -0.49 11.84
N HIS A 75 -28.50 -0.41 11.27
CA HIS A 75 -28.32 -0.32 9.82
C HIS A 75 -28.57 -1.67 9.10
N LEU A 76 -29.20 -1.67 7.91
CA LEU A 76 -29.49 -2.90 7.15
C LEU A 76 -28.23 -3.72 6.78
N ASN A 77 -27.12 -3.05 6.48
CA ASN A 77 -25.83 -3.68 6.18
C ASN A 77 -25.25 -4.40 7.42
N ALA A 78 -25.06 -5.72 7.33
CA ALA A 78 -24.54 -6.55 8.42
C ALA A 78 -23.10 -6.22 8.84
N LEU A 79 -22.26 -5.71 7.93
CA LEU A 79 -20.89 -5.32 8.25
C LEU A 79 -20.84 -4.05 9.11
N LEU A 80 -21.76 -3.11 8.87
CA LEU A 80 -21.86 -1.87 9.65
C LEU A 80 -22.41 -2.13 11.06
N ARG A 81 -23.37 -3.05 11.18
CA ARG A 81 -23.86 -3.53 12.49
C ARG A 81 -22.76 -4.23 13.27
N ALA A 82 -22.06 -5.17 12.63
CA ALA A 82 -20.96 -5.91 13.27
C ALA A 82 -19.80 -5.02 13.74
N ALA A 83 -19.58 -3.86 13.10
CA ALA A 83 -18.55 -2.92 13.51
C ALA A 83 -18.87 -2.14 14.80
N VAL A 84 -20.15 -2.10 15.22
CA VAL A 84 -20.59 -1.38 16.43
C VAL A 84 -21.19 -2.26 17.51
N ASP A 85 -21.58 -3.48 17.16
CA ASP A 85 -22.02 -4.49 18.11
C ASP A 85 -20.79 -4.96 18.87
N TYR A 86 -20.55 -4.38 20.06
CA TYR A 86 -19.46 -4.72 20.98
C TYR A 86 -19.65 -6.09 21.64
N GLY A 87 -20.22 -7.05 20.90
CA GLY A 87 -20.18 -8.45 21.27
C GLY A 87 -18.76 -9.00 21.11
N PRO A 88 -18.34 -9.98 21.91
CA PRO A 88 -17.18 -10.76 21.55
C PRO A 88 -17.41 -11.26 20.12
N PRO A 89 -16.48 -11.05 19.18
CA PRO A 89 -16.58 -11.57 17.83
C PRO A 89 -17.08 -13.02 17.89
N PRO A 90 -18.03 -13.44 17.04
CA PRO A 90 -18.47 -14.83 17.02
C PRO A 90 -17.27 -15.76 16.96
N SER A 91 -17.35 -16.97 17.50
CA SER A 91 -16.21 -17.92 17.53
C SER A 91 -15.59 -18.14 16.13
N THR A 92 -16.35 -17.86 15.07
CA THR A 92 -15.93 -17.90 13.67
C THR A 92 -15.36 -16.59 13.10
N HIS A 93 -15.48 -15.44 13.79
CA HIS A 93 -14.92 -14.16 13.35
C HIS A 93 -13.40 -14.17 13.39
N TYR A 94 -12.84 -14.88 14.38
CA TYR A 94 -11.45 -15.31 14.40
C TYR A 94 -11.31 -16.73 13.87
N ILE A 95 -11.99 -17.09 12.77
CA ILE A 95 -11.41 -18.11 11.89
C ILE A 95 -10.05 -17.54 11.50
N ARG A 96 -9.02 -17.92 12.27
CA ARG A 96 -7.62 -17.71 11.90
C ARG A 96 -7.52 -18.31 10.51
N ARG A 97 -7.49 -17.44 9.50
CA ARG A 97 -7.22 -17.86 8.13
C ARG A 97 -5.95 -18.66 8.22
N GLN A 98 -6.03 -19.93 7.84
CA GLN A 98 -4.85 -20.78 7.88
C GLN A 98 -3.86 -20.13 6.91
N ARG A 99 -2.68 -19.82 7.44
CA ARG A 99 -1.61 -19.15 6.72
C ARG A 99 -0.31 -19.88 7.03
N LYS A 100 0.45 -20.18 5.98
CA LYS A 100 1.79 -20.72 6.09
C LYS A 100 2.71 -20.00 5.12
N LEU A 101 4.00 -20.03 5.41
CA LEU A 101 5.03 -19.62 4.46
C LEU A 101 5.65 -20.89 3.89
N GLN A 102 5.73 -21.00 2.58
CA GLN A 102 6.37 -22.13 1.91
C GLN A 102 7.52 -21.64 1.05
N ASP A 103 8.65 -22.35 1.03
CA ASP A 103 9.71 -22.08 0.07
C ASP A 103 9.19 -22.47 -1.34
N PRO A 104 9.12 -21.54 -2.30
CA PRO A 104 8.58 -21.80 -3.63
C PRO A 104 9.48 -22.69 -4.50
N PHE A 105 10.73 -22.93 -4.10
CA PHE A 105 11.68 -23.79 -4.81
C PHE A 105 11.73 -25.20 -4.23
N THR A 106 11.79 -25.34 -2.90
CA THR A 106 11.89 -26.65 -2.25
C THR A 106 10.53 -27.24 -1.87
N GLY A 107 9.50 -26.40 -1.71
CA GLY A 107 8.19 -26.81 -1.20
C GLY A 107 8.17 -27.02 0.32
N GLU A 108 9.26 -26.74 1.03
CA GLU A 108 9.32 -26.89 2.49
C GLU A 108 8.59 -25.75 3.20
N GLU A 109 7.93 -26.07 4.31
CA GLU A 109 7.29 -25.05 5.14
C GLU A 109 8.33 -24.27 5.96
N ILE A 110 8.20 -22.94 5.94
CA ILE A 110 9.11 -22.03 6.64
C ILE A 110 8.58 -21.73 8.04
N VAL A 111 9.19 -22.39 9.01
CA VAL A 111 8.86 -22.24 10.45
C VAL A 111 9.79 -21.30 11.21
N LYS A 112 10.93 -20.94 10.63
CA LYS A 112 11.88 -20.03 11.27
C LYS A 112 11.45 -18.57 11.04
N PRO A 113 11.51 -17.69 12.07
CA PRO A 113 11.26 -16.27 11.87
C PRO A 113 12.32 -15.64 10.96
N LYS A 114 11.97 -14.53 10.31
CA LYS A 114 12.82 -13.71 9.44
C LYS A 114 13.41 -14.48 8.26
N VAL A 115 12.67 -15.46 7.75
CA VAL A 115 12.98 -16.19 6.52
C VAL A 115 11.84 -15.95 5.53
N ASN A 116 12.19 -15.59 4.29
CA ASN A 116 11.22 -15.29 3.25
C ASN A 116 10.62 -16.58 2.68
N GLY A 117 9.30 -16.61 2.49
CA GLY A 117 8.58 -17.66 1.78
C GLY A 117 7.34 -17.12 1.08
N GLU A 118 6.79 -17.91 0.16
CA GLU A 118 5.50 -17.63 -0.45
C GLU A 118 4.39 -17.76 0.59
N LEU A 119 3.58 -16.72 0.73
CA LEU A 119 2.39 -16.77 1.58
C LEU A 119 1.34 -17.66 0.92
N GLN A 120 0.89 -18.67 1.65
CA GLN A 120 -0.21 -19.53 1.26
C GLN A 120 -1.36 -19.41 2.24
N LEU A 121 -2.58 -19.38 1.71
CA LEU A 121 -3.79 -19.15 2.48
C LEU A 121 -4.81 -20.27 2.28
N ARG A 122 -5.57 -20.59 3.33
CA ARG A 122 -6.69 -21.52 3.27
C ARG A 122 -7.83 -21.05 4.19
N GLY A 123 -9.05 -21.09 3.66
CA GLY A 123 -10.25 -20.68 4.40
C GLY A 123 -11.39 -20.18 3.52
N PRO A 124 -12.53 -19.79 4.12
CA PRO A 124 -13.78 -19.49 3.40
C PRO A 124 -13.72 -18.25 2.49
N GLY A 125 -12.72 -17.37 2.68
CA GLY A 125 -12.54 -16.17 1.85
C GLY A 125 -11.74 -16.39 0.57
N VAL A 126 -11.23 -17.60 0.33
CA VAL A 126 -10.50 -17.95 -0.88
C VAL A 126 -11.50 -18.27 -2.00
N PHE A 127 -11.33 -17.65 -3.17
CA PHE A 127 -12.20 -17.88 -4.33
C PHE A 127 -12.11 -19.32 -4.84
N LYS A 128 -13.14 -19.81 -5.55
CA LYS A 128 -13.24 -21.22 -5.99
C LYS A 128 -12.29 -21.61 -7.13
N GLY A 129 -11.77 -20.63 -7.86
CA GLY A 129 -11.01 -20.86 -9.08
C GLY A 129 -11.35 -19.85 -10.18
N TYR A 130 -10.61 -19.91 -11.27
CA TYR A 130 -10.81 -19.04 -12.43
C TYR A 130 -11.91 -19.58 -13.33
N PHE A 131 -12.76 -18.68 -13.81
CA PHE A 131 -13.85 -19.01 -14.72
C PHE A 131 -13.32 -19.62 -16.02
N ASN A 132 -13.82 -20.81 -16.40
CA ASN A 132 -13.43 -21.58 -17.58
C ASN A 132 -11.91 -21.76 -17.77
N ASN A 133 -11.14 -21.77 -16.68
CA ASN A 133 -9.70 -21.94 -16.74
C ASN A 133 -9.22 -22.91 -15.64
N ALA A 134 -9.48 -24.20 -15.88
CA ALA A 134 -9.08 -25.27 -14.98
C ALA A 134 -7.55 -25.33 -14.80
N LYS A 135 -6.79 -25.08 -15.88
CA LYS A 135 -5.31 -25.04 -15.83
C LYS A 135 -4.81 -23.98 -14.85
N ALA A 136 -5.24 -22.72 -15.00
CA ALA A 136 -4.83 -21.65 -14.10
C ALA A 136 -5.31 -21.88 -12.66
N THR A 137 -6.48 -22.51 -12.49
CA THR A 137 -6.98 -22.89 -11.16
C THR A 137 -6.04 -23.91 -10.53
N ASN A 138 -5.74 -25.00 -11.21
CA ASN A 138 -4.86 -26.06 -10.68
C ASN A 138 -3.42 -25.55 -10.43
N GLU A 139 -2.90 -24.61 -11.23
CA GLU A 139 -1.59 -23.99 -10.98
C GLU A 139 -1.58 -23.06 -9.76
N THR A 140 -2.74 -22.54 -9.36
CA THR A 140 -2.88 -21.55 -8.27
C THR A 140 -3.14 -22.20 -6.92
N PHE A 141 -3.64 -23.43 -6.90
CA PHE A 141 -3.87 -24.19 -5.69
C PHE A 141 -2.83 -25.30 -5.55
N THR A 142 -2.44 -25.61 -4.33
CA THR A 142 -1.69 -26.84 -4.03
C THR A 142 -2.66 -28.03 -4.01
N ASP A 143 -2.12 -29.25 -4.15
CA ASP A 143 -2.92 -30.48 -4.10
C ASP A 143 -3.63 -30.66 -2.74
N ASP A 144 -3.08 -30.13 -1.66
CA ASP A 144 -3.67 -30.11 -0.31
C ASP A 144 -4.60 -28.90 -0.04
N GLY A 145 -4.95 -28.15 -1.09
CA GLY A 145 -6.01 -27.13 -1.08
C GLY A 145 -5.60 -25.75 -0.55
N TRP A 146 -4.32 -25.40 -0.60
CA TRP A 146 -3.83 -24.06 -0.26
C TRP A 146 -3.79 -23.16 -1.48
N PHE A 147 -4.22 -21.91 -1.31
CA PHE A 147 -4.10 -20.87 -2.31
C PHE A 147 -2.71 -20.25 -2.28
N ARG A 148 -1.99 -20.34 -3.40
CA ARG A 148 -0.70 -19.69 -3.63
C ARG A 148 -0.92 -18.23 -4.01
N THR A 149 -0.51 -17.30 -3.15
CA THR A 149 -0.71 -15.87 -3.41
C THR A 149 0.23 -15.34 -4.50
N GLY A 150 1.38 -15.99 -4.71
CA GLY A 150 2.47 -15.46 -5.53
C GLY A 150 3.22 -14.30 -4.87
N ASP A 151 2.97 -14.03 -3.60
CA ASP A 151 3.57 -12.93 -2.84
C ASP A 151 4.49 -13.50 -1.75
N LEU A 152 5.69 -12.94 -1.64
CA LEU A 152 6.68 -13.31 -0.64
C LEU A 152 6.50 -12.50 0.63
N PHE A 153 6.57 -13.21 1.75
CA PHE A 153 6.49 -12.67 3.08
C PHE A 153 7.56 -13.30 3.97
N PHE A 154 7.97 -12.59 5.02
CA PHE A 154 8.56 -13.23 6.20
C PHE A 154 7.67 -12.99 7.40
N ARG A 155 7.89 -13.75 8.47
CA ARG A 155 7.25 -13.53 9.76
C ARG A 155 8.26 -13.27 10.86
N ASP A 156 7.91 -12.41 11.81
CA ASP A 156 8.69 -12.24 13.03
C ASP A 156 8.37 -13.33 14.07
N GLU A 157 8.98 -13.19 15.24
CA GLU A 157 8.78 -14.04 16.41
C GLU A 157 7.34 -13.97 16.95
N ASP A 158 6.64 -12.84 16.74
CA ASP A 158 5.28 -12.56 17.21
C ASP A 158 4.19 -12.99 16.20
N LEU A 159 4.57 -13.66 15.10
CA LEU A 159 3.68 -14.10 14.01
C LEU A 159 3.04 -12.95 13.23
N ASN A 160 3.67 -11.77 13.21
CA ASN A 160 3.37 -10.71 12.26
C ASN A 160 3.99 -11.04 10.91
N PHE A 161 3.27 -10.76 9.82
CA PHE A 161 3.70 -11.06 8.46
C PHE A 161 4.06 -9.76 7.75
N TYR A 162 5.22 -9.74 7.10
CA TYR A 162 5.77 -8.58 6.41
C TYR A 162 5.91 -8.89 4.93
N PHE A 163 5.29 -8.07 4.09
CA PHE A 163 5.41 -8.20 2.65
C PHE A 163 6.84 -7.87 2.21
N VAL A 164 7.37 -8.68 1.30
CA VAL A 164 8.69 -8.50 0.72
C VAL A 164 8.56 -8.05 -0.72
N GLU A 165 8.05 -8.93 -1.59
CA GLU A 165 7.92 -8.69 -3.02
C GLU A 165 7.01 -9.76 -3.64
N ARG A 166 6.52 -9.56 -4.86
CA ARG A 166 5.88 -10.64 -5.62
C ARG A 166 6.94 -11.61 -6.13
N PHE A 167 6.72 -12.91 -5.92
CA PHE A 167 7.68 -13.95 -6.30
C PHE A 167 8.13 -13.86 -7.76
N LYS A 168 7.18 -13.59 -8.68
CA LYS A 168 7.46 -13.45 -10.12
C LYS A 168 8.23 -12.19 -10.51
N LEU A 169 8.41 -11.23 -9.60
CA LEU A 169 9.12 -9.97 -9.85
C LEU A 169 10.57 -9.98 -9.35
N LEU A 170 10.98 -11.02 -8.62
CA LEU A 170 12.37 -11.15 -8.19
C LEU A 170 13.32 -11.25 -9.39
N LEU A 171 14.44 -10.54 -9.30
CA LEU A 171 15.50 -10.60 -10.32
C LEU A 171 16.49 -11.70 -9.95
N LYS A 172 16.79 -12.56 -10.93
CA LYS A 172 17.69 -13.69 -10.79
C LYS A 172 19.10 -13.28 -11.18
N TYR A 173 19.91 -12.81 -10.24
CA TYR A 173 21.30 -12.41 -10.51
C TYR A 173 22.30 -13.43 -9.94
N ARG A 174 23.15 -14.02 -10.81
CA ARG A 174 24.25 -14.95 -10.48
C ARG A 174 23.89 -16.07 -9.49
N ASN A 175 22.70 -16.62 -9.64
CA ASN A 175 22.15 -17.60 -8.72
C ASN A 175 22.29 -19.02 -9.31
N HIS A 176 23.47 -19.64 -9.12
CA HIS A 176 23.76 -21.01 -9.60
C HIS A 176 23.62 -22.11 -8.52
N GLN A 177 23.31 -21.78 -7.26
CA GLN A 177 23.19 -22.81 -6.22
C GLN A 177 21.78 -23.44 -6.20
N PRO A 178 21.59 -24.56 -5.49
CA PRO A 178 20.26 -25.12 -5.17
C PRO A 178 20.04 -25.36 -3.64
N SER A 179 20.42 -24.42 -2.78
CA SER A 179 20.20 -24.38 -1.32
C SER A 179 18.94 -23.62 -0.87
N SER A 180 18.25 -24.06 0.19
CA SER A 180 17.08 -23.41 0.81
C SER A 180 17.25 -21.93 1.26
N LEU A 181 18.38 -21.28 0.96
CA LEU A 181 18.57 -19.84 0.97
C LEU A 181 18.16 -19.14 -0.35
N PHE A 182 17.71 -19.89 -1.37
CA PHE A 182 17.43 -19.41 -2.74
C PHE A 182 16.56 -18.16 -2.80
N VAL A 183 15.47 -18.12 -2.03
CA VAL A 183 14.56 -16.97 -1.99
C VAL A 183 15.24 -15.72 -1.42
N ASN A 184 16.16 -15.89 -0.48
CA ASN A 184 16.81 -14.78 0.23
C ASN A 184 17.98 -14.19 -0.57
N SER A 185 18.50 -14.91 -1.57
CA SER A 185 19.58 -14.44 -2.44
C SER A 185 19.10 -13.71 -3.69
N GLN A 186 17.80 -13.73 -3.99
CA GLN A 186 17.26 -12.99 -5.13
C GLN A 186 17.12 -11.50 -4.81
N ILE A 187 17.14 -10.69 -5.86
CA ILE A 187 17.05 -9.25 -5.72
C ILE A 187 15.57 -8.85 -5.80
N ALA A 188 15.06 -8.25 -4.74
CA ALA A 188 13.74 -7.64 -4.73
C ALA A 188 13.83 -6.22 -5.35
N PRO A 189 13.19 -5.94 -6.50
CA PRO A 189 13.20 -4.61 -7.10
C PRO A 189 12.76 -3.51 -6.13
N LEU A 190 11.74 -3.78 -5.30
CA LEU A 190 11.21 -2.82 -4.34
C LEU A 190 12.27 -2.31 -3.35
N GLU A 191 13.25 -3.13 -2.99
CA GLU A 191 14.35 -2.72 -2.10
C GLU A 191 15.25 -1.66 -2.75
N LEU A 192 15.64 -1.88 -4.01
CA LEU A 192 16.41 -0.89 -4.78
C LEU A 192 15.59 0.37 -5.02
N GLU A 193 14.31 0.21 -5.39
CA GLU A 193 13.39 1.32 -5.60
C GLU A 193 13.29 2.19 -4.35
N ASN A 194 13.19 1.60 -3.15
CA ASN A 194 13.13 2.34 -1.89
C ASN A 194 14.41 3.14 -1.61
N VAL A 195 15.58 2.54 -1.85
CA VAL A 195 16.87 3.25 -1.70
C VAL A 195 16.96 4.40 -2.69
N ILE A 196 16.66 4.17 -3.97
CA ILE A 196 16.76 5.21 -5.02
C ILE A 196 15.77 6.35 -4.74
N ARG A 197 14.55 6.02 -4.29
CA ARG A 197 13.51 7.01 -3.96
C ARG A 197 13.87 7.91 -2.78
N SER A 198 14.83 7.52 -1.94
CA SER A 198 15.32 8.38 -0.86
C SER A 198 16.07 9.63 -1.36
N HIS A 199 16.55 9.61 -2.61
CA HIS A 199 17.23 10.76 -3.19
C HIS A 199 16.24 11.90 -3.51
N PRO A 200 16.50 13.14 -3.08
CA PRO A 200 15.55 14.26 -3.24
C PRO A 200 15.24 14.56 -4.72
N GLY A 201 16.19 14.33 -5.61
CA GLY A 201 16.01 14.50 -7.06
C GLY A 201 15.18 13.42 -7.78
N VAL A 202 14.74 12.36 -7.10
CA VAL A 202 13.90 11.30 -7.69
C VAL A 202 12.42 11.61 -7.44
N LEU A 203 11.66 11.69 -8.53
CA LEU A 203 10.20 11.81 -8.48
C LEU A 203 9.55 10.43 -8.36
N ASP A 204 9.96 9.52 -9.24
CA ASP A 204 9.48 8.13 -9.26
C ASP A 204 10.57 7.19 -9.79
N VAL A 205 10.46 5.91 -9.46
CA VAL A 205 11.44 4.89 -9.86
C VAL A 205 10.77 3.52 -9.97
N ALA A 206 11.16 2.78 -11.02
CA ALA A 206 10.88 1.37 -11.18
C ALA A 206 12.17 0.62 -11.49
N VAL A 207 12.37 -0.53 -10.84
CA VAL A 207 13.50 -1.42 -11.12
C VAL A 207 13.01 -2.66 -11.86
N ALA A 208 13.80 -3.10 -12.83
CA ALA A 208 13.57 -4.31 -13.61
C ALA A 208 14.90 -5.02 -13.90
N GLY A 209 14.85 -6.20 -14.51
CA GLY A 209 16.03 -6.97 -14.92
C GLY A 209 16.19 -6.94 -16.44
N VAL A 210 17.37 -6.57 -16.91
CA VAL A 210 17.79 -6.83 -18.29
C VAL A 210 18.30 -8.26 -18.36
N PRO A 211 17.77 -9.13 -19.24
CA PRO A 211 18.28 -10.48 -19.41
C PRO A 211 19.75 -10.49 -19.83
N ASP A 212 20.54 -11.33 -19.17
CA ASP A 212 21.96 -11.55 -19.42
C ASP A 212 22.27 -13.05 -19.40
N ALA A 213 23.08 -13.50 -20.36
CA ALA A 213 23.31 -14.92 -20.58
C ALA A 213 24.09 -15.59 -19.43
N GLU A 214 24.97 -14.86 -18.76
CA GLU A 214 25.81 -15.40 -17.68
C GLU A 214 25.19 -15.17 -16.31
N CYS A 215 24.66 -13.97 -16.10
CA CYS A 215 24.20 -13.52 -14.79
C CYS A 215 22.70 -13.71 -14.56
N GLY A 216 21.91 -14.03 -15.59
CA GLY A 216 20.45 -14.10 -15.50
C GLY A 216 19.81 -12.73 -15.72
N ASP A 217 19.65 -11.94 -14.67
CA ASP A 217 19.05 -10.60 -14.73
C ASP A 217 20.01 -9.54 -14.18
N LEU A 218 20.31 -8.53 -14.99
CA LEU A 218 21.06 -7.34 -14.56
C LEU A 218 20.07 -6.25 -14.11
N PRO A 219 20.09 -5.83 -12.83
CA PRO A 219 19.20 -4.78 -12.35
C PRO A 219 19.39 -3.46 -13.09
N VAL A 220 18.31 -2.88 -13.58
CA VAL A 220 18.25 -1.57 -14.25
C VAL A 220 17.18 -0.71 -13.58
N ALA A 221 17.50 0.57 -13.35
CA ALA A 221 16.57 1.53 -12.77
C ALA A 221 16.00 2.46 -13.86
N CYS A 222 14.67 2.49 -13.98
CA CYS A 222 13.95 3.52 -14.72
C CYS A 222 13.56 4.64 -13.75
N VAL A 223 14.16 5.83 -13.91
CA VAL A 223 14.06 6.94 -12.96
C VAL A 223 13.38 8.13 -13.63
N VAL A 224 12.39 8.71 -12.95
CA VAL A 224 11.81 10.00 -13.29
C VAL A 224 12.40 11.05 -12.36
N ARG A 225 13.01 12.08 -12.94
CA ARG A 225 13.61 13.18 -12.16
C ARG A 225 12.52 14.11 -11.63
N ARG A 226 12.73 14.69 -10.45
CA ARG A 226 11.94 15.85 -10.04
C ARG A 226 12.26 17.05 -10.94
N PRO A 227 11.26 17.86 -11.33
CA PRO A 227 11.51 19.11 -12.04
C PRO A 227 12.55 19.97 -11.31
N GLY A 228 13.45 20.59 -12.08
CA GLY A 228 14.52 21.45 -11.56
C GLY A 228 15.73 20.72 -10.97
N HIS A 229 15.72 19.37 -10.87
CA HIS A 229 16.86 18.61 -10.38
C HIS A 229 17.70 18.05 -11.52
N ARG A 230 19.04 18.09 -11.36
CA ARG A 230 20.01 17.47 -12.28
C ARG A 230 20.61 16.21 -11.66
N LEU A 231 19.78 15.19 -11.49
CA LEU A 231 20.21 13.88 -11.00
C LEU A 231 20.96 13.11 -12.10
N THR A 232 22.19 12.64 -11.85
CA THR A 232 22.96 11.84 -12.83
C THR A 232 22.79 10.33 -12.59
N ALA A 233 23.02 9.51 -13.62
CA ALA A 233 23.02 8.06 -13.47
C ALA A 233 24.05 7.58 -12.44
N GLN A 234 25.23 8.22 -12.42
CA GLN A 234 26.29 7.90 -11.47
C GLN A 234 25.83 8.13 -10.02
N GLN A 235 25.15 9.24 -9.73
CA GLN A 235 24.59 9.49 -8.39
C GLN A 235 23.59 8.41 -7.95
N VAL A 236 22.78 7.89 -8.88
CA VAL A 236 21.84 6.79 -8.58
C VAL A 236 22.59 5.48 -8.31
N LYS A 237 23.59 5.16 -9.13
CA LYS A 237 24.45 3.97 -8.94
C LYS A 237 25.22 4.04 -7.62
N ASP A 238 25.78 5.20 -7.31
CA ASP A 238 26.54 5.45 -6.08
C ASP A 238 25.66 5.30 -4.83
N LEU A 239 24.45 5.85 -4.88
CA LEU A 239 23.49 5.71 -3.78
C LEU A 239 23.14 4.24 -3.52
N VAL A 240 22.92 3.44 -4.55
CA VAL A 240 22.68 2.00 -4.42
C VAL A 240 23.93 1.28 -3.88
N ARG A 241 25.11 1.65 -4.37
CA ARG A 241 26.41 1.08 -3.96
C ARG A 241 26.73 1.33 -2.49
N GLU A 242 26.37 2.48 -1.97
CA GLU A 242 26.65 2.87 -0.58
C GLU A 242 25.69 2.22 0.42
N ASN A 243 24.49 1.81 -0.01
CA ASN A 243 23.44 1.32 0.89
C ASN A 243 23.14 -0.17 0.77
N LEU A 244 23.48 -0.81 -0.37
CA LEU A 244 23.13 -2.20 -0.67
C LEU A 244 24.35 -3.05 -1.03
N ALA A 245 24.21 -4.37 -0.85
CA ALA A 245 25.24 -5.34 -1.16
C ALA A 245 25.65 -5.33 -2.65
N ASP A 246 26.86 -5.80 -2.96
CA ASP A 246 27.39 -5.85 -4.32
C ASP A 246 26.50 -6.64 -5.29
N THR A 247 25.78 -7.66 -4.83
CA THR A 247 24.84 -8.41 -5.67
C THR A 247 23.70 -7.54 -6.20
N LYS A 248 23.33 -6.46 -5.51
CA LYS A 248 22.17 -5.60 -5.82
C LYS A 248 22.52 -4.37 -6.67
N GLN A 249 23.73 -4.27 -7.20
CA GLN A 249 24.15 -3.10 -7.97
C GLN A 249 23.45 -3.01 -9.33
N LEU A 250 23.21 -1.77 -9.78
CA LEU A 250 22.52 -1.44 -11.04
C LEU A 250 23.41 -1.69 -12.28
N ARG A 251 23.81 -2.95 -12.48
CA ARG A 251 24.66 -3.38 -13.61
C ARG A 251 23.98 -3.26 -14.97
N GLY A 252 22.65 -3.27 -15.00
CA GLY A 252 21.86 -2.99 -16.20
C GLY A 252 21.77 -1.50 -16.53
N GLY A 253 22.30 -0.62 -15.68
CA GLY A 253 22.34 0.83 -15.89
C GLY A 253 21.16 1.59 -15.29
N VAL A 254 21.07 2.87 -15.67
CA VAL A 254 19.98 3.77 -15.30
C VAL A 254 19.39 4.38 -16.57
N ILE A 255 18.07 4.44 -16.64
CA ILE A 255 17.31 5.04 -17.74
C ILE A 255 16.49 6.17 -17.17
N PHE A 256 16.64 7.37 -17.72
CA PHE A 256 15.78 8.50 -17.35
C PHE A 256 14.56 8.55 -18.26
N LEU A 257 13.39 8.65 -17.63
CA LEU A 257 12.10 8.77 -18.30
C LEU A 257 11.40 10.06 -17.87
N ASP A 258 10.56 10.60 -18.75
CA ASP A 258 9.69 11.73 -18.40
C ASP A 258 8.59 11.31 -17.42
N GLN A 259 8.10 10.07 -17.56
CA GLN A 259 7.10 9.46 -16.69
C GLN A 259 7.18 7.94 -16.75
N LEU A 260 6.79 7.27 -15.66
CA LEU A 260 6.62 5.82 -15.67
C LEU A 260 5.32 5.43 -16.40
N PRO A 261 5.32 4.34 -17.18
CA PRO A 261 4.10 3.85 -17.80
C PRO A 261 3.19 3.18 -16.77
N PHE A 262 1.97 3.70 -16.60
CA PHE A 262 0.94 3.09 -15.76
C PHE A 262 -0.18 2.48 -16.60
N THR A 263 -0.88 1.50 -16.03
CA THR A 263 -2.12 0.93 -16.56
C THR A 263 -3.30 1.83 -16.21
N ALA A 264 -4.48 1.57 -16.79
CA ALA A 264 -5.70 2.32 -16.46
C ALA A 264 -6.11 2.21 -14.97
N SER A 265 -5.63 1.19 -14.26
CA SER A 265 -5.83 1.05 -12.80
C SER A 265 -4.70 1.69 -11.96
N MET A 266 -3.89 2.55 -12.58
CA MET A 266 -2.73 3.23 -11.97
C MET A 266 -1.63 2.30 -11.44
N LYS A 267 -1.64 1.02 -11.82
CA LYS A 267 -0.54 0.10 -11.53
C LYS A 267 0.56 0.24 -12.57
N LEU A 268 1.83 0.12 -12.16
CA LEU A 268 2.97 0.15 -13.07
C LEU A 268 2.81 -0.89 -14.19
N ASN A 269 2.93 -0.45 -15.44
CA ASN A 269 2.85 -1.31 -16.61
C ASN A 269 4.20 -2.00 -16.83
N ARG A 270 4.39 -3.14 -16.15
CA ARG A 270 5.63 -3.93 -16.19
C ARG A 270 6.00 -4.40 -17.59
N LYS A 271 5.02 -4.71 -18.46
CA LYS A 271 5.29 -5.08 -19.86
C LYS A 271 5.99 -3.95 -20.61
N LYS A 272 5.44 -2.72 -20.49
CA LYS A 272 6.02 -1.54 -21.14
C LYS A 272 7.38 -1.15 -20.54
N ILE A 273 7.58 -1.31 -19.23
CA ILE A 273 8.91 -1.17 -18.61
C ILE A 273 9.92 -2.15 -19.23
N ASN A 274 9.55 -3.42 -19.35
CA ASN A 274 10.45 -4.44 -19.92
C ASN A 274 10.78 -4.17 -21.40
N GLU A 275 9.87 -3.56 -22.15
CA GLU A 275 10.16 -3.09 -23.52
C GLU A 275 11.15 -1.91 -23.49
N LEU A 276 10.92 -0.92 -22.62
CA LEU A 276 11.76 0.27 -22.49
C LEU A 276 13.21 -0.06 -22.10
N ILE A 277 13.43 -1.00 -21.18
CA ILE A 277 14.80 -1.36 -20.75
C ILE A 277 15.62 -2.03 -21.86
N LEU A 278 14.96 -2.59 -22.87
CA LEU A 278 15.62 -3.20 -24.03
C LEU A 278 15.87 -2.19 -25.15
N SER A 279 14.97 -1.20 -25.32
CA SER A 279 15.04 -0.23 -26.42
C SER A 279 15.78 1.07 -26.08
N SER A 280 15.78 1.49 -24.82
CA SER A 280 16.31 2.80 -24.42
C SER A 280 17.83 2.77 -24.18
N ILE A 281 18.45 3.94 -24.36
CA ILE A 281 19.85 4.17 -23.97
C ILE A 281 19.94 4.08 -22.44
N ARG A 282 20.89 3.26 -21.99
CA ARG A 282 21.19 3.02 -20.58
C ARG A 282 22.48 3.76 -20.24
N GLU A 283 22.40 4.66 -19.26
CA GLU A 283 23.57 5.35 -18.68
C GLU A 283 24.21 4.52 -17.56
#